data_AF-A0A139XK76-F1
#
_entry.id   AF-A0A139XK76-F1
#
_cell.length_a   1.000
_cell.length_b   1.000
_cell.length_c   1.000
_cell.angle_alpha   90.00
_cell.angle_beta   90.00
_cell.angle_gamma   90.00
#
_symmetry.space_group_name_H-M   'P 1'
#
loop_
_entity.id
_entity.type
_entity.pdbx_description
1 polymer ?
#
loop_
_entity_poly.entity_id
_entity_poly.type
_entity_poly.pdbx_seq_one_letter_code
_entity_poly.pdbx_strand_id
1 'polypeptide(L)'
;APEDIDLSDPDQFRSVIHETADGTIDPDNIGQAGCTDAERRRFRAILERGNLVDAFRELHPRTEPPPLESAEYSWRGFGGSGSRGLLRGLGMRLDHIVLTETLMPAVELVRICGAGKSKANFFGSDHCPVLVRFKEKEISALPAVVCEALRSSAPAPAAKKRQDDCRLDSFFAVKRRAQLPGAADQKRKKPEEVVISDSSDEERKTSQKIALHASLEKPRNVQASS
;
A
#
# COMPACT_ATOMS: atom_id res chain seq x y z
N ALA A 1 14.80 -3.38 -9.14
CA ALA A 1 14.86 -2.07 -8.45
C ALA A 1 13.59 -1.30 -8.73
N PRO A 2 13.10 -0.42 -7.84
CA PRO A 2 11.95 0.42 -8.17
C PRO A 2 12.28 1.32 -9.37
N GLU A 3 11.34 1.46 -10.29
CA GLU A 3 11.45 2.26 -11.51
C GLU A 3 10.23 3.18 -11.66
N ASP A 4 10.10 3.89 -12.78
CA ASP A 4 8.96 4.80 -12.98
C ASP A 4 7.62 4.06 -12.99
N ILE A 5 7.63 2.79 -13.40
CA ILE A 5 6.47 1.90 -13.32
C ILE A 5 6.03 1.59 -11.87
N ASP A 6 6.83 1.96 -10.87
CA ASP A 6 6.53 1.86 -9.43
C ASP A 6 6.00 3.18 -8.85
N LEU A 7 5.80 4.20 -9.68
CA LEU A 7 5.33 5.53 -9.32
C LEU A 7 3.97 5.79 -9.95
N SER A 8 2.98 6.22 -9.17
CA SER A 8 1.64 6.47 -9.70
C SER A 8 1.52 7.66 -10.65
N ASP A 9 2.47 8.58 -10.55
CA ASP A 9 2.61 9.74 -11.44
C ASP A 9 4.11 10.04 -11.56
N PRO A 10 4.83 9.36 -12.47
CA PRO A 10 6.28 9.48 -12.58
C PRO A 10 6.72 10.94 -12.78
N ASP A 11 6.02 11.69 -13.63
CA ASP A 11 6.38 13.07 -13.94
C ASP A 11 6.33 13.95 -12.69
N GLN A 12 5.27 13.83 -11.88
CA GLN A 12 5.13 14.59 -10.66
C GLN A 12 6.18 14.20 -9.62
N PHE A 13 6.47 12.91 -9.46
CA PHE A 13 7.53 12.46 -8.56
C PHE A 13 8.92 12.90 -9.02
N ARG A 14 9.19 12.97 -10.33
CA ARG A 14 10.47 13.42 -10.88
C ARG A 14 10.65 14.94 -10.86
N SER A 15 9.59 15.71 -10.66
CA SER A 15 9.65 17.17 -10.50
C SER A 15 10.15 17.65 -9.13
N VAL A 16 10.32 16.74 -8.15
CA VAL A 16 10.78 17.11 -6.80
C VAL A 16 12.26 17.47 -6.85
N ILE A 17 12.61 18.66 -6.34
CA ILE A 17 13.98 19.15 -6.28
C ILE A 17 14.42 19.28 -4.82
N HIS A 18 15.63 18.80 -4.55
CA HIS A 18 16.28 18.88 -3.24
C HIS A 18 17.51 19.79 -3.34
N GLU A 19 17.38 21.03 -2.86
CA GLU A 19 18.49 21.99 -2.77
C GLU A 19 19.27 21.80 -1.46
N THR A 20 20.59 21.86 -1.54
CA THR A 20 21.47 21.90 -0.36
C THR A 20 21.47 23.29 0.29
N ALA A 21 22.03 23.41 1.49
CA ALA A 21 22.03 24.69 2.23
C ALA A 21 22.78 25.82 1.52
N ASP A 22 23.73 25.48 0.64
CA ASP A 22 24.48 26.38 -0.24
C ASP A 22 23.81 26.59 -1.62
N GLY A 23 22.61 26.05 -1.84
CA GLY A 23 21.83 26.26 -3.07
C GLY A 23 22.24 25.39 -4.26
N THR A 24 23.06 24.36 -4.04
CA THR A 24 23.42 23.41 -5.10
C THR A 24 22.37 22.30 -5.23
N ILE A 25 22.23 21.77 -6.45
CA ILE A 25 21.34 20.65 -6.74
C ILE A 25 22.20 19.52 -7.26
N ASP A 26 22.13 18.36 -6.59
CA ASP A 26 22.74 17.14 -7.10
C ASP A 26 21.82 16.52 -8.16
N PRO A 27 22.23 16.48 -9.46
CA PRO A 27 21.39 15.95 -10.52
C PRO A 27 21.01 14.48 -10.30
N ASP A 28 21.84 13.71 -9.59
CA ASP A 28 21.58 12.31 -9.30
C ASP A 28 20.48 12.08 -8.24
N ASN A 29 20.15 13.13 -7.47
CA ASN A 29 19.12 13.12 -6.43
C ASN A 29 17.89 13.97 -6.81
N ILE A 30 17.72 14.30 -8.10
CA ILE A 30 16.47 14.88 -8.60
C ILE A 30 15.35 13.81 -8.55
N GLY A 31 14.17 14.24 -8.13
CA GLY A 31 13.00 13.41 -7.93
C GLY A 31 12.78 13.03 -6.47
N GLN A 32 11.63 12.43 -6.19
CA GLN A 32 11.24 12.03 -4.85
C GLN A 32 12.17 10.94 -4.31
N ALA A 33 12.72 11.18 -3.11
CA ALA A 33 13.48 10.20 -2.35
C ALA A 33 12.72 8.87 -2.20
N GLY A 34 13.45 7.76 -2.32
CA GLY A 34 12.92 6.42 -2.46
C GLY A 34 12.88 5.91 -3.91
N CYS A 35 13.07 6.79 -4.90
CA CYS A 35 13.10 6.40 -6.31
C CYS A 35 13.99 7.30 -7.20
N THR A 36 14.96 8.03 -6.64
CA THR A 36 15.94 8.81 -7.41
C THR A 36 16.86 7.91 -8.23
N ASP A 37 17.49 8.42 -9.30
CA ASP A 37 18.37 7.60 -10.14
C ASP A 37 19.57 7.02 -9.36
N ALA A 38 20.11 7.79 -8.41
CA ALA A 38 21.16 7.30 -7.52
C ALA A 38 20.70 6.11 -6.67
N GLU A 39 19.51 6.19 -6.07
CA GLU A 39 18.93 5.10 -5.26
C GLU A 39 18.64 3.87 -6.13
N ARG A 40 18.10 4.06 -7.34
CA ARG A 40 17.83 2.97 -8.29
C ARG A 40 19.10 2.22 -8.66
N ARG A 41 20.18 2.94 -8.99
CA ARG A 41 21.48 2.33 -9.33
C ARG A 41 22.05 1.55 -8.14
N ARG A 42 22.02 2.12 -6.93
CA ARG A 42 22.50 1.43 -5.72
C ARG A 42 21.70 0.17 -5.41
N PHE A 43 20.37 0.26 -5.45
CA PHE A 43 19.52 -0.89 -5.16
C PHE A 43 19.66 -1.97 -6.23
N ARG A 44 19.76 -1.62 -7.52
CA ARG A 44 20.06 -2.58 -8.59
C ARG A 44 21.40 -3.29 -8.36
N ALA A 45 22.45 -2.56 -7.98
CA ALA A 45 23.75 -3.16 -7.67
C ALA A 45 23.69 -4.14 -6.49
N ILE A 46 22.85 -3.87 -5.47
CA ILE A 46 22.61 -4.81 -4.36
C ILE A 46 21.96 -6.10 -4.88
N LEU A 47 20.93 -5.98 -5.72
CA LEU A 47 20.22 -7.13 -6.28
C LEU A 47 21.16 -8.00 -7.14
N GLU A 48 21.91 -7.38 -8.05
CA GLU A 48 22.84 -8.07 -8.94
C GLU A 48 23.96 -8.77 -8.17
N ARG A 49 24.59 -8.09 -7.20
CA ARG A 49 25.71 -8.66 -6.43
C ARG A 49 25.28 -9.81 -5.52
N GLY A 50 24.04 -9.78 -5.02
CA GLY A 50 23.51 -10.82 -4.13
C GLY A 50 22.79 -11.96 -4.83
N ASN A 51 22.70 -11.93 -6.17
CA ASN A 51 21.77 -12.77 -6.95
C ASN A 51 20.35 -12.79 -6.34
N LEU A 52 19.84 -11.58 -6.07
CA LEU A 52 18.54 -11.36 -5.43
C LEU A 52 17.52 -10.86 -6.46
N VAL A 53 16.27 -11.25 -6.25
CA VAL A 53 15.11 -10.86 -7.05
C VAL A 53 14.07 -10.13 -6.20
N ASP A 54 13.34 -9.20 -6.80
CA ASP A 54 12.17 -8.56 -6.21
C ASP A 54 10.94 -9.41 -6.53
N ALA A 55 10.50 -10.22 -5.56
CA ALA A 55 9.48 -11.22 -5.78
C ALA A 55 8.12 -10.64 -6.20
N PHE A 56 7.81 -9.40 -5.81
CA PHE A 56 6.59 -8.75 -6.28
C PHE A 56 6.64 -8.52 -7.79
N ARG A 57 7.78 -8.05 -8.30
CA ARG A 57 7.95 -7.74 -9.73
C ARG A 57 8.04 -9.01 -10.59
N GLU A 58 8.64 -10.08 -10.06
CA GLU A 58 8.64 -11.40 -10.71
C GLU A 58 7.23 -11.95 -10.91
N LEU A 59 6.35 -11.80 -9.91
CA LEU A 59 4.96 -12.27 -10.00
C LEU A 59 4.04 -11.34 -10.78
N HIS A 60 4.36 -10.04 -10.84
CA HIS A 60 3.54 -9.01 -11.47
C HIS A 60 4.37 -8.20 -12.50
N PRO A 61 4.80 -8.83 -13.61
CA PRO A 61 5.55 -8.15 -14.65
C PRO A 61 4.65 -7.10 -15.33
N ARG A 62 5.20 -5.90 -15.56
CA ARG A 62 4.46 -4.77 -16.13
C ARG A 62 5.42 -3.80 -16.81
N THR A 63 4.93 -3.07 -17.81
CA THR A 63 5.68 -2.07 -18.58
C THR A 63 5.21 -0.63 -18.37
N GLU A 64 4.09 -0.43 -17.67
CA GLU A 64 3.47 0.88 -17.40
C GLU A 64 3.10 1.00 -15.92
N PRO A 65 2.97 2.20 -15.34
CA PRO A 65 2.49 2.37 -13.98
C PRO A 65 1.06 1.81 -13.80
N PRO A 66 0.76 1.09 -12.70
CA PRO A 66 -0.60 0.65 -12.43
C PRO A 66 -1.49 1.84 -12.06
N PRO A 67 -2.83 1.73 -12.22
CA PRO A 67 -3.74 2.82 -11.85
C PRO A 67 -3.52 3.25 -10.40
N LEU A 68 -3.59 4.56 -10.12
CA LEU A 68 -3.39 5.12 -8.78
C LEU A 68 -4.23 4.43 -7.69
N GLU A 69 -5.45 4.03 -8.02
CA GLU A 69 -6.36 3.34 -7.10
C GLU A 69 -6.00 1.86 -6.84
N SER A 70 -5.03 1.29 -7.57
CA SER A 70 -4.63 -0.12 -7.44
C SER A 70 -3.96 -0.44 -6.11
N ALA A 71 -3.94 -1.74 -5.80
CA ALA A 71 -3.24 -2.31 -4.66
C ALA A 71 -1.79 -2.73 -5.02
N GLU A 72 -1.05 -1.81 -5.65
CA GLU A 72 0.33 -2.05 -6.10
C GLU A 72 1.32 -1.00 -5.56
N TYR A 73 0.84 -0.03 -4.77
CA TYR A 73 1.65 1.00 -4.12
C TYR A 73 1.66 0.78 -2.62
N SER A 74 2.86 0.65 -2.04
CA SER A 74 3.02 0.40 -0.62
C SER A 74 3.06 1.66 0.22
N TRP A 75 3.42 2.80 -0.38
CA TRP A 75 3.49 4.11 0.27
C TRP A 75 2.56 5.12 -0.40
N ARG A 76 2.07 6.09 0.39
CA ARG A 76 1.26 7.22 -0.09
C ARG A 76 1.75 8.54 0.47
N GLY A 77 1.85 9.55 -0.41
CA GLY A 77 2.26 10.88 -0.02
C GLY A 77 1.37 11.49 1.06
N PHE A 78 1.99 11.84 2.18
CA PHE A 78 1.35 12.59 3.25
C PHE A 78 1.19 14.05 2.80
N GLY A 79 -0.02 14.60 2.94
CA GLY A 79 -0.27 16.01 2.61
C GLY A 79 0.48 16.96 3.54
N GLY A 80 0.79 18.16 3.05
CA GLY A 80 1.46 19.20 3.83
C GLY A 80 1.67 20.47 3.00
N SER A 81 2.34 21.47 3.57
CA SER A 81 2.67 22.72 2.87
C SER A 81 3.86 22.56 1.93
N GLY A 82 3.89 23.35 0.85
CA GLY A 82 5.02 23.38 -0.11
C GLY A 82 5.09 22.14 -1.02
N SER A 83 6.31 21.74 -1.41
CA SER A 83 6.55 20.61 -2.31
C SER A 83 6.00 19.27 -1.79
N ARG A 84 5.88 19.10 -0.46
CA ARG A 84 5.28 17.89 0.14
C ARG A 84 3.78 17.77 -0.10
N GLY A 85 3.08 18.89 -0.33
CA GLY A 85 1.66 18.90 -0.66
C GLY A 85 1.36 18.35 -2.06
N LEU A 86 2.32 18.46 -2.98
CA LEU A 86 2.17 18.04 -4.37
C LEU A 86 1.91 16.54 -4.49
N LEU A 87 2.52 15.74 -3.61
CA LEU A 87 2.45 14.29 -3.67
C LEU A 87 1.27 13.68 -2.91
N ARG A 88 0.35 14.53 -2.40
CA ARG A 88 -0.74 14.07 -1.53
C ARG A 88 -1.60 13.01 -2.23
N GLY A 89 -1.62 11.81 -1.66
CA GLY A 89 -2.42 10.70 -2.17
C GLY A 89 -1.84 9.99 -3.40
N LEU A 90 -0.74 10.49 -3.99
CA LEU A 90 0.05 9.73 -4.95
C LEU A 90 0.73 8.54 -4.25
N GLY A 91 1.11 7.51 -5.00
CA GLY A 91 1.79 6.35 -4.44
C GLY A 91 3.09 5.99 -5.09
N MET A 92 3.92 5.33 -4.27
CA MET A 92 5.17 4.70 -4.65
C MET A 92 5.16 3.27 -4.12
N ARG A 93 5.81 2.34 -4.81
CA ARG A 93 6.12 1.02 -4.24
C ARG A 93 7.53 1.04 -3.66
N LEU A 94 7.60 1.23 -2.34
CA LEU A 94 8.85 1.36 -1.58
C LEU A 94 9.18 0.12 -0.74
N ASP A 95 8.21 -0.75 -0.50
CA ASP A 95 8.35 -1.92 0.36
C ASP A 95 8.51 -3.17 -0.53
N HIS A 96 9.67 -3.81 -0.45
CA HIS A 96 10.08 -4.90 -1.33
C HIS A 96 10.20 -6.22 -0.57
N ILE A 97 9.80 -7.31 -1.22
CA ILE A 97 10.16 -8.68 -0.79
C ILE A 97 11.34 -9.11 -1.65
N VAL A 98 12.55 -8.90 -1.14
CA VAL A 98 13.79 -9.28 -1.80
C VAL A 98 14.25 -10.64 -1.30
N LEU A 99 14.50 -11.56 -2.22
CA LEU A 99 14.91 -12.94 -1.92
C LEU A 99 15.92 -13.45 -2.92
N THR A 100 16.67 -14.50 -2.57
CA THR A 100 17.55 -15.17 -3.53
C THR A 100 16.71 -15.81 -4.63
N GLU A 101 17.24 -15.84 -5.85
CA GLU A 101 16.54 -16.44 -7.00
C GLU A 101 16.07 -17.89 -6.72
N THR A 102 16.85 -18.67 -5.96
CA THR A 102 16.52 -20.05 -5.57
C THR A 102 15.25 -20.16 -4.71
N LEU A 103 14.88 -19.11 -3.98
CA LEU A 103 13.64 -19.08 -3.18
C LEU A 103 12.41 -18.74 -4.02
N MET A 104 12.58 -18.21 -5.22
CA MET A 104 11.47 -17.74 -6.04
C MET A 104 10.43 -18.82 -6.38
N PRO A 105 10.81 -20.09 -6.70
CA PRO A 105 9.84 -21.16 -6.91
C PRO A 105 8.88 -21.33 -5.72
N ALA A 106 9.42 -21.24 -4.50
CA ALA A 106 8.69 -21.40 -3.25
C ALA A 106 7.73 -20.24 -2.95
N VAL A 107 7.85 -19.11 -3.63
CA VAL A 107 6.92 -17.99 -3.45
C VAL A 107 5.60 -18.33 -4.11
N GLU A 108 4.52 -18.29 -3.31
CA GLU A 108 3.17 -18.51 -3.80
C GLU A 108 2.44 -17.21 -4.14
N LEU A 109 2.70 -16.17 -3.34
CA LEU A 109 2.03 -14.89 -3.45
C LEU A 109 2.90 -13.80 -2.84
N VAL A 110 2.94 -12.64 -3.51
CA VAL A 110 3.28 -11.36 -2.88
C VAL A 110 2.11 -10.41 -3.10
N ARG A 111 1.63 -9.78 -2.03
CA ARG A 111 0.47 -8.88 -2.05
C ARG A 111 0.73 -7.61 -1.26
N ILE A 112 0.55 -6.47 -1.92
CA ILE A 112 0.47 -5.16 -1.27
C ILE A 112 -0.98 -4.96 -0.82
N CYS A 113 -1.19 -4.60 0.45
CA CYS A 113 -2.53 -4.65 1.05
C CYS A 113 -3.30 -3.33 0.98
N GLY A 114 -2.58 -2.23 0.75
CA GLY A 114 -3.15 -0.90 0.68
C GLY A 114 -3.62 -0.53 -0.72
N ALA A 115 -4.68 0.26 -0.82
CA ALA A 115 -5.21 0.74 -2.08
C ALA A 115 -5.81 2.14 -1.96
N GLY A 116 -5.89 2.82 -3.10
CA GLY A 116 -6.56 4.10 -3.23
C GLY A 116 -5.90 5.31 -2.59
N LYS A 117 -6.32 6.50 -3.05
CA LYS A 117 -5.87 7.79 -2.51
C LYS A 117 -6.28 8.01 -1.06
N SER A 118 -7.39 7.39 -0.64
CA SER A 118 -7.91 7.45 0.73
C SER A 118 -7.11 6.59 1.72
N LYS A 119 -6.08 5.87 1.25
CA LYS A 119 -5.20 5.02 2.07
C LYS A 119 -5.96 3.89 2.79
N ALA A 120 -6.83 3.19 2.06
CA ALA A 120 -7.51 2.02 2.59
C ALA A 120 -6.48 0.93 2.95
N ASN A 121 -6.60 0.33 4.15
CA ASN A 121 -5.66 -0.65 4.72
C ASN A 121 -4.22 -0.14 4.97
N PHE A 122 -4.03 1.16 5.18
CA PHE A 122 -2.75 1.72 5.65
C PHE A 122 -2.68 1.81 7.19
N PHE A 123 -3.80 1.55 7.89
CA PHE A 123 -3.84 1.43 9.36
C PHE A 123 -3.21 2.60 10.13
N GLY A 124 -3.37 3.83 9.63
CA GLY A 124 -2.82 5.04 10.25
C GLY A 124 -1.40 5.41 9.83
N SER A 125 -0.71 4.55 9.08
CA SER A 125 0.59 4.85 8.47
C SER A 125 0.43 5.49 7.07
N ASP A 126 1.52 6.01 6.53
CA ASP A 126 1.71 6.34 5.12
C ASP A 126 2.23 5.13 4.31
N HIS A 127 2.63 4.05 4.98
CA HIS A 127 2.90 2.74 4.39
C HIS A 127 1.75 1.76 4.66
N CYS A 128 1.58 0.77 3.78
CA CYS A 128 0.68 -0.35 3.99
C CYS A 128 1.46 -1.68 4.05
N PRO A 129 0.90 -2.72 4.68
CA PRO A 129 1.57 -4.01 4.77
C PRO A 129 1.80 -4.66 3.40
N VAL A 130 2.97 -5.26 3.23
CA VAL A 130 3.29 -6.18 2.13
C VAL A 130 3.38 -7.60 2.69
N LEU A 131 2.63 -8.51 2.08
CA LEU A 131 2.57 -9.90 2.49
C LEU A 131 3.29 -10.75 1.48
N VAL A 132 4.01 -11.75 1.98
CA VAL A 132 4.51 -12.87 1.19
C VAL A 132 3.94 -14.16 1.76
N ARG A 133 3.55 -15.08 0.88
CA ARG A 133 3.19 -16.44 1.24
C ARG A 133 4.05 -17.40 0.44
N PHE A 134 4.57 -18.40 1.13
CA PHE A 134 5.39 -19.44 0.52
C PHE A 134 4.63 -20.76 0.49
N LYS A 135 4.90 -21.57 -0.53
CA LYS A 135 4.41 -22.94 -0.64
C LYS A 135 5.14 -23.81 0.38
N GLU A 136 4.41 -24.35 1.34
CA GLU A 136 4.97 -25.10 2.47
C GLU A 136 5.84 -26.29 2.03
N LYS A 137 5.40 -27.03 1.00
CA LYS A 137 6.14 -28.17 0.44
C LYS A 137 7.51 -27.76 -0.10
N GLU A 138 7.60 -26.61 -0.77
CA GLU A 138 8.83 -26.17 -1.41
C GLU A 138 9.81 -25.60 -0.37
N ILE A 139 9.30 -24.86 0.62
CA ILE A 139 10.12 -24.39 1.76
C ILE A 139 10.67 -25.55 2.60
N SER A 140 9.84 -26.56 2.90
CA SER A 140 10.28 -27.71 3.70
C SER A 140 11.29 -28.60 2.99
N ALA A 141 11.37 -28.53 1.65
CA ALA A 141 12.36 -29.24 0.85
C ALA A 141 13.70 -28.47 0.73
N LEU A 142 13.72 -27.17 1.05
CA LEU A 142 14.95 -26.40 1.00
C LEU A 142 15.89 -26.81 2.14
N PRO A 143 17.21 -26.87 1.87
CA PRO A 143 18.17 -27.17 2.92
C PRO A 143 18.08 -26.11 4.01
N ALA A 144 17.94 -26.54 5.26
CA ALA A 144 18.03 -25.64 6.40
C ALA A 144 19.44 -25.04 6.42
N VAL A 145 19.56 -23.77 6.04
CA VAL A 145 20.84 -23.06 6.12
C VAL A 145 21.05 -22.68 7.59
N VAL A 146 21.91 -23.44 8.27
CA VAL A 146 22.41 -23.02 9.58
C VAL A 146 23.48 -21.97 9.32
N CYS A 147 23.10 -20.70 9.40
CA CYS A 147 24.08 -19.61 9.35
C CYS A 147 24.92 -19.66 10.64
N GLU A 148 26.16 -20.13 10.53
CA GLU A 148 27.03 -20.33 11.68
C GLU A 148 27.34 -19.00 12.41
N ALA A 149 27.29 -17.87 11.68
CA ALA A 149 27.39 -16.52 12.22
C ALA A 149 26.18 -16.07 13.08
N LEU A 150 25.02 -16.73 12.94
CA LEU A 150 23.80 -16.47 13.72
C LEU A 150 23.59 -17.47 14.86
N ARG A 151 24.54 -18.38 15.11
CA ARG A 151 24.48 -19.24 16.30
C ARG A 151 24.67 -18.37 17.55
N SER A 152 23.57 -17.94 18.16
CA SER A 152 23.61 -17.70 19.59
C SER A 152 23.90 -19.05 20.27
N SER A 153 24.69 -19.03 21.32
CA SER A 153 25.11 -20.22 22.08
C SER A 153 23.96 -20.93 22.82
N ALA A 154 22.70 -20.57 22.55
CA ALA A 154 21.53 -21.14 23.21
C ALA A 154 20.91 -22.27 22.37
N PRO A 155 20.57 -23.41 22.98
CA PRO A 155 19.88 -24.50 22.28
C PRO A 155 18.51 -24.04 21.79
N ALA A 156 18.14 -24.44 20.57
CA ALA A 156 16.83 -24.14 19.99
C ALA A 156 15.71 -24.73 20.87
N PRO A 157 14.64 -23.98 21.19
CA PRO A 157 13.52 -24.51 21.94
C PRO A 157 12.80 -25.60 21.13
N ALA A 158 12.31 -26.64 21.82
CA ALA A 158 11.57 -27.72 21.19
C ALA A 158 10.37 -27.17 20.39
N ALA A 159 10.29 -27.53 19.11
CA ALA A 159 9.20 -27.13 18.23
C ALA A 159 7.86 -27.58 18.82
N LYS A 160 7.04 -26.63 19.26
CA LYS A 160 5.65 -26.91 19.68
C LYS A 160 4.83 -27.26 18.43
N LYS A 161 3.98 -28.28 18.54
CA LYS A 161 3.02 -28.65 17.47
C LYS A 161 2.30 -27.39 16.99
N ARG A 162 2.39 -27.12 15.68
CA ARG A 162 1.60 -26.07 15.03
C ARG A 162 0.13 -26.35 15.27
N GLN A 163 -0.58 -25.34 15.75
CA GLN A 163 -2.03 -25.33 15.83
C GLN A 163 -2.50 -24.70 14.52
N ASP A 164 -3.22 -25.46 13.71
CA ASP A 164 -3.75 -24.99 12.42
C ASP A 164 -4.85 -23.95 12.68
N ASP A 165 -4.44 -22.70 12.82
CA ASP A 165 -5.37 -21.58 13.02
C ASP A 165 -5.73 -21.02 11.64
N CYS A 166 -6.79 -21.56 11.05
CA CYS A 166 -7.37 -21.22 9.73
C CYS A 166 -7.86 -19.76 9.60
N ARG A 167 -7.63 -18.93 10.63
CA ARG A 167 -7.99 -17.50 10.66
C ARG A 167 -7.21 -16.68 9.63
N LEU A 168 -5.96 -17.05 9.34
CA LEU A 168 -5.12 -16.38 8.34
C LEU A 168 -5.57 -16.64 6.90
N ASP A 169 -6.19 -17.80 6.61
CA ASP A 169 -6.68 -18.12 5.27
C ASP A 169 -7.72 -17.11 4.79
N SER A 170 -8.56 -16.63 5.71
CA SER A 170 -9.57 -15.59 5.43
C SER A 170 -8.95 -14.25 5.00
N PHE A 171 -7.73 -13.96 5.46
CA PHE A 171 -7.00 -12.74 5.08
C PHE A 171 -6.44 -12.85 3.66
N PHE A 172 -6.10 -14.05 3.21
CA PHE A 172 -5.60 -14.34 1.85
C PHE A 172 -6.70 -14.63 0.83
N ALA A 173 -7.93 -14.90 1.27
CA ALA A 173 -9.06 -15.20 0.39
C ALA A 173 -9.39 -14.01 -0.54
N VAL A 174 -9.13 -14.21 -1.83
CA VAL A 174 -9.44 -13.27 -2.91
C VAL A 174 -10.97 -13.20 -3.09
N LYS A 175 -11.62 -12.08 -2.76
CA LYS A 175 -12.96 -11.81 -3.31
C LYS A 175 -12.85 -11.39 -4.77
N ARG A 176 -12.79 -12.37 -5.68
CA ARG A 176 -13.14 -12.16 -7.09
C ARG A 176 -14.63 -11.82 -7.16
N ARG A 177 -14.97 -10.59 -7.53
CA ARG A 177 -16.36 -10.21 -7.82
C ARG A 177 -16.70 -10.73 -9.21
N ALA A 178 -17.13 -12.00 -9.29
CA ALA A 178 -17.73 -12.55 -10.50
C ALA A 178 -19.18 -12.05 -10.61
N GLN A 179 -19.51 -11.37 -11.70
CA GLN A 179 -20.89 -11.19 -12.14
C GLN A 179 -21.44 -12.56 -12.57
N LEU A 180 -22.65 -12.91 -12.13
CA LEU A 180 -23.43 -14.01 -12.69
C LEU A 180 -24.86 -13.54 -12.96
N PRO A 181 -25.45 -13.93 -14.11
CA PRO A 181 -26.82 -13.60 -14.50
C PRO A 181 -27.83 -14.52 -13.81
N GLY A 182 -29.08 -14.07 -13.72
CA GLY A 182 -30.10 -14.61 -12.83
C GLY A 182 -30.83 -15.89 -13.27
N ALA A 183 -31.56 -16.48 -12.32
CA ALA A 183 -32.97 -16.86 -12.43
C ALA A 183 -33.47 -17.52 -11.11
N ALA A 184 -34.63 -17.05 -10.65
CA ALA A 184 -35.72 -17.72 -9.93
C ALA A 184 -35.49 -18.46 -8.58
N ASP A 185 -35.99 -17.79 -7.54
CA ASP A 185 -37.05 -18.23 -6.62
C ASP A 185 -36.79 -19.40 -5.65
N GLN A 186 -36.51 -19.04 -4.37
CA GLN A 186 -37.00 -19.76 -3.20
C GLN A 186 -37.01 -18.87 -1.94
N LYS A 187 -38.14 -18.91 -1.22
CA LYS A 187 -38.50 -18.08 -0.06
C LYS A 187 -37.61 -18.30 1.18
N ARG A 188 -37.10 -17.17 1.68
CA ARG A 188 -36.99 -16.70 3.09
C ARG A 188 -36.36 -17.61 4.17
N LYS A 189 -35.16 -17.20 4.61
CA LYS A 189 -34.85 -16.97 6.04
C LYS A 189 -34.29 -15.55 6.17
N LYS A 190 -34.79 -14.75 7.12
CA LYS A 190 -34.21 -13.43 7.44
C LYS A 190 -32.83 -13.65 8.06
N PRO A 191 -31.74 -13.06 7.54
CA PRO A 191 -30.50 -12.97 8.30
C PRO A 191 -30.58 -11.78 9.26
N GLU A 192 -30.03 -11.98 10.45
CA GLU A 192 -29.88 -10.99 11.51
C GLU A 192 -29.23 -9.71 10.99
N GLU A 193 -29.83 -8.59 11.37
CA GLU A 193 -29.37 -7.24 11.08
C GLU A 193 -28.14 -6.96 11.94
N VAL A 194 -26.94 -7.13 11.36
CA VAL A 194 -25.72 -6.55 11.92
C VAL A 194 -25.81 -5.05 11.71
N VAL A 195 -26.29 -4.35 12.73
CA VAL A 195 -26.26 -2.89 12.83
C VAL A 195 -24.79 -2.47 12.94
N ILE A 196 -24.19 -2.12 11.81
CA ILE A 196 -22.95 -1.33 11.80
C ILE A 196 -23.37 0.10 12.11
N SER A 197 -23.13 0.52 13.35
CA SER A 197 -23.32 1.89 13.79
C SER A 197 -22.34 2.79 13.03
N ASP A 198 -22.78 3.33 11.91
CA ASP A 198 -22.08 4.37 11.16
C ASP A 198 -22.19 5.68 11.95
N SER A 199 -21.13 6.04 12.67
CA SER A 199 -21.01 7.31 13.40
C SER A 199 -20.82 8.52 12.47
N SER A 200 -20.96 8.36 11.15
CA SER A 200 -20.75 9.44 10.17
C SER A 200 -22.03 10.18 9.77
N ASP A 201 -23.21 9.70 10.17
CA ASP A 201 -24.49 10.32 9.78
C ASP A 201 -24.89 11.53 10.66
N GLU A 202 -24.40 11.60 11.90
CA GLU A 202 -24.63 12.77 12.77
C GLU A 202 -23.79 13.98 12.36
N GLU A 203 -22.58 13.78 11.84
CA GLU A 203 -21.75 14.87 11.29
C GLU A 203 -22.34 15.41 9.97
N ARG A 204 -22.97 14.55 9.17
CA ARG A 204 -23.61 14.93 7.90
C ARG A 204 -24.91 15.71 8.12
N LYS A 205 -25.73 15.31 9.09
CA LYS A 205 -26.94 16.04 9.50
C LYS A 205 -26.61 17.36 10.18
N THR A 206 -25.58 17.40 11.03
CA THR A 206 -25.13 18.65 11.68
C THR A 206 -24.61 19.65 10.64
N SER A 207 -23.82 19.20 9.67
CA SER A 207 -23.28 20.05 8.60
C SER A 207 -24.37 20.57 7.65
N GLN A 208 -25.39 19.76 7.33
CA GLN A 208 -26.52 20.21 6.51
C GLN A 208 -27.45 21.18 7.27
N LYS A 209 -27.63 20.99 8.59
CA LYS A 209 -28.46 21.88 9.43
C LYS A 209 -27.79 23.24 9.65
N ILE A 210 -26.46 23.27 9.79
CA ILE A 210 -25.66 24.52 9.86
C ILE A 210 -25.69 25.28 8.52
N ALA A 211 -25.57 24.58 7.39
CA ALA A 211 -25.64 25.19 6.06
C ALA A 211 -27.04 25.76 5.72
N LEU A 212 -28.11 25.11 6.17
CA LEU A 212 -29.50 25.57 6.03
C LEU A 212 -29.79 26.80 6.92
N HIS A 213 -29.27 26.85 8.14
CA HIS A 213 -29.45 28.00 9.03
C HIS A 213 -28.69 29.25 8.52
N ALA A 214 -27.50 29.07 7.94
CA ALA A 214 -26.72 30.17 7.35
C ALA A 214 -27.36 30.76 6.08
N SER A 215 -28.20 30.00 5.36
CA SER A 215 -28.92 30.49 4.17
C SER A 215 -30.23 31.22 4.48
N LEU A 216 -30.71 31.17 5.73
CA LEU A 216 -31.98 31.80 6.14
C LEU A 216 -31.82 33.19 6.79
N GLU A 217 -30.59 33.60 7.13
CA GLU A 217 -30.31 34.98 7.56
C GLU A 217 -30.01 35.88 6.35
N LYS A 218 -31.06 36.39 5.70
CA LYS A 218 -30.92 37.52 4.78
C LYS A 218 -30.55 38.79 5.56
N PRO A 219 -29.59 39.62 5.09
CA PRO A 219 -29.33 40.91 5.71
C PRO A 219 -30.55 41.82 5.54
N ARG A 220 -31.02 42.40 6.65
CA ARG A 220 -32.03 43.47 6.64
C ARG A 220 -31.45 44.67 5.87
N ASN A 221 -32.06 44.97 4.75
CA ASN A 221 -31.76 46.14 3.93
C ASN A 221 -32.16 47.41 4.71
N VAL A 222 -31.17 48.23 5.07
CA VAL A 222 -31.41 49.57 5.64
C VAL A 222 -31.66 50.51 4.46
N GLN A 223 -32.92 50.83 4.20
CA GLN A 223 -33.27 51.94 3.31
C GLN A 223 -32.96 53.26 4.01
N ALA A 224 -31.95 53.96 3.52
CA ALA A 224 -31.79 55.40 3.73
C ALA A 224 -32.87 56.12 2.91
N SER A 225 -33.67 56.94 3.57
CA SER A 225 -34.56 57.92 2.93
C SER A 225 -34.20 59.30 3.47
N SER A 226 -33.84 60.17 2.54
CA SER A 226 -33.94 61.65 2.50
C SER A 226 -33.54 62.48 3.71
#